data_AF-A0A7S1F5I9-F1
#
_entry.id   AF-A0A7S1F5I9-F1
#
_cell.length_a   1.000
_cell.length_b   1.000
_cell.length_c   1.000
_cell.angle_alpha   90.00
_cell.angle_beta   90.00
_cell.angle_gamma   90.00
#
_symmetry.space_group_name_H-M   'P 1'
#
loop_
_entity.id
_entity.type
_entity.pdbx_description
1 polymer ?
#
loop_
_entity_poly.entity_id
_entity_poly.type
_entity_poly.pdbx_seq_one_letter_code
_entity_poly.pdbx_strand_id
1 'polypeptide(L)'
;EPELVKYLVQEIRSAESCASLPSTLILVVSYWLLTVSHSRSEEVNAVEDSLSYDIVANAHFAYTSPDIGHKNIEDVNSYVDFWSWLTVGLVPLLISYDHELSEGLNNSELEAKVRDNSPGVWMQYNRIPLGIRMAQERYEGEATCWLQDLYGKNCVGGIDYDLEPELPGSLSTTNPQRVTWLYLSEANDILPKLYTLEQENWLDEHTQKIEIAIPVYSGEFGRHTLVYVNFFFSRGGYIWKGVTPTSAAETWMVSWANYFFDIVWVLSLLFIVKTEVLDLRSAVKLHGLRGLK
;
A
#
# COMPACT_ATOMS: atom_id res chain seq x y z
N GLU A 1 41.41 -10.40 -46.75
CA GLU A 1 42.27 -10.15 -45.58
C GLU A 1 43.14 -11.36 -45.31
N PRO A 2 44.38 -11.19 -44.84
CA PRO A 2 45.24 -12.31 -44.48
C PRO A 2 44.65 -13.07 -43.28
N GLU A 3 44.64 -14.41 -43.32
CA GLU A 3 44.07 -15.28 -42.27
C GLU A 3 44.61 -14.97 -40.86
N LEU A 4 45.84 -14.49 -40.77
CA LEU A 4 46.49 -14.06 -39.53
C LEU A 4 45.74 -12.92 -38.82
N VAL A 5 45.23 -11.92 -39.57
CA VAL A 5 44.50 -10.78 -38.98
C VAL A 5 43.20 -11.25 -38.36
N LYS A 6 42.49 -12.17 -39.03
CA LYS A 6 41.26 -12.75 -38.51
C LYS A 6 41.49 -13.52 -37.22
N TYR A 7 42.57 -14.30 -37.16
CA TYR A 7 42.95 -15.03 -35.96
C TYR A 7 43.27 -14.10 -34.78
N LEU A 8 44.08 -13.06 -35.01
CA LEU A 8 44.43 -12.08 -33.97
C LEU A 8 43.20 -11.32 -33.44
N VAL A 9 42.29 -10.91 -34.32
CA VAL A 9 41.02 -10.26 -33.90
C VAL A 9 40.17 -11.20 -33.05
N GLN A 10 40.12 -12.49 -33.40
CA GLN A 10 39.38 -13.49 -32.62
C GLN A 10 40.01 -13.70 -31.23
N GLU A 11 41.34 -13.75 -31.15
CA GLU A 11 42.06 -13.90 -29.88
C GLU A 11 41.85 -12.68 -28.97
N ILE A 12 41.96 -11.45 -29.51
CA ILE A 12 41.68 -10.21 -28.78
C ILE A 12 40.26 -10.20 -28.23
N ARG A 13 39.26 -10.50 -29.07
CA ARG A 13 37.85 -10.57 -28.64
C ARG A 13 37.61 -11.63 -27.57
N SER A 14 38.30 -12.76 -27.66
CA SER A 14 38.18 -13.82 -26.66
C SER A 14 38.80 -13.38 -25.34
N ALA A 15 39.95 -12.71 -25.37
CA ALA A 15 40.59 -12.15 -24.19
C ALA A 15 39.73 -11.04 -23.53
N GLU A 16 39.15 -10.14 -24.32
CA GLU A 16 38.22 -9.10 -23.86
C GLU A 16 36.96 -9.73 -23.22
N SER A 17 36.44 -10.81 -23.81
CA SER A 17 35.29 -11.54 -23.26
C SER A 17 35.63 -12.21 -21.92
N CYS A 18 36.81 -12.82 -21.80
CA CYS A 18 37.27 -13.40 -20.53
C CYS A 18 37.56 -12.33 -19.46
N ALA A 19 38.04 -11.14 -19.87
CA ALA A 19 38.36 -10.04 -18.97
C ALA A 19 37.11 -9.32 -18.43
N SER A 20 36.00 -9.31 -19.17
CA SER A 20 34.75 -8.68 -18.73
C SER A 20 33.96 -9.56 -17.75
N LEU A 21 34.12 -10.89 -17.81
CA LEU A 21 33.37 -11.85 -16.99
C LEU A 21 33.47 -11.61 -15.46
N PRO A 22 34.63 -11.33 -14.85
CA PRO A 22 34.70 -11.04 -13.43
C PRO A 22 33.92 -9.78 -13.04
N SER A 23 33.96 -8.74 -13.87
CA SER A 23 33.24 -7.49 -13.62
C SER A 23 31.73 -7.68 -13.69
N THR A 24 31.24 -8.47 -14.65
CA THR A 24 29.81 -8.78 -14.76
C THR A 24 29.35 -9.63 -13.59
N LEU A 25 30.15 -10.60 -13.15
CA LEU A 25 29.85 -11.41 -11.97
C LEU A 25 29.80 -10.56 -10.68
N ILE A 26 30.74 -9.63 -10.49
CA ILE A 26 30.72 -8.70 -9.35
C ILE A 26 29.46 -7.82 -9.39
N LEU A 27 29.07 -7.31 -10.57
CA LEU A 27 27.85 -6.52 -10.70
C LEU A 27 26.61 -7.34 -10.31
N VAL A 28 26.48 -8.56 -10.83
CA VAL A 28 25.31 -9.43 -10.56
C VAL A 28 25.24 -9.81 -9.08
N VAL A 29 26.37 -10.22 -8.48
CA VAL A 29 26.42 -10.61 -7.07
C VAL A 29 26.17 -9.40 -6.16
N SER A 30 26.78 -8.24 -6.45
CA SER A 30 26.54 -7.03 -5.65
C SER A 30 25.09 -6.54 -5.76
N TYR A 31 24.49 -6.61 -6.96
CA TYR A 31 23.06 -6.31 -7.14
C TYR A 31 22.19 -7.27 -6.33
N TRP A 32 22.45 -8.57 -6.36
CA TRP A 32 21.69 -9.54 -5.57
C TRP A 32 21.81 -9.29 -4.06
N LEU A 33 23.01 -8.98 -3.56
CA LEU A 33 23.22 -8.63 -2.15
C LEU A 33 22.53 -7.32 -1.78
N LEU A 34 22.56 -6.32 -2.66
CA LEU A 34 21.83 -5.06 -2.51
C LEU A 34 20.33 -5.34 -2.41
N THR A 35 19.76 -6.10 -3.34
CA THR A 35 18.32 -6.37 -3.32
C THR A 35 17.90 -7.16 -2.08
N VAL A 36 18.62 -8.22 -1.70
CA VAL A 36 18.30 -9.02 -0.50
C VAL A 36 18.45 -8.21 0.80
N SER A 37 19.51 -7.39 0.91
CA SER A 37 19.76 -6.60 2.13
C SER A 37 18.78 -5.45 2.32
N HIS A 38 18.27 -4.86 1.22
CA HIS A 38 17.29 -3.79 1.26
C HIS A 38 15.83 -4.28 1.23
N SER A 39 15.54 -5.42 0.61
CA SER A 39 14.15 -5.81 0.35
C SER A 39 13.39 -6.24 1.59
N ARG A 40 14.04 -6.84 2.60
CA ARG A 40 13.43 -7.28 3.89
C ARG A 40 11.97 -7.72 3.78
N SER A 41 11.66 -8.50 2.74
CA SER A 41 10.30 -8.79 2.33
C SER A 41 9.55 -9.59 3.37
N GLU A 42 10.25 -10.41 4.16
CA GLU A 42 9.66 -11.18 5.25
C GLU A 42 9.07 -10.27 6.35
N GLU A 43 9.82 -9.25 6.79
CA GLU A 43 9.34 -8.27 7.78
C GLU A 43 8.17 -7.45 7.23
N VAL A 44 8.28 -7.01 5.98
CA VAL A 44 7.23 -6.23 5.31
C VAL A 44 5.96 -7.07 5.21
N ASN A 45 6.04 -8.29 4.66
CA ASN A 45 4.89 -9.17 4.52
C ASN A 45 4.28 -9.51 5.88
N ALA A 46 5.08 -9.75 6.92
CA ALA A 46 4.55 -10.03 8.25
C ALA A 46 3.69 -8.87 8.81
N VAL A 47 4.14 -7.63 8.63
CA VAL A 47 3.39 -6.44 9.07
C VAL A 47 2.16 -6.21 8.17
N GLU A 48 2.33 -6.29 6.86
CA GLU A 48 1.27 -6.07 5.89
C GLU A 48 0.15 -7.11 6.00
N ASP A 49 0.49 -8.38 6.01
CA ASP A 49 -0.45 -9.49 6.11
C ASP A 49 -1.19 -9.45 7.46
N SER A 50 -0.50 -9.13 8.57
CA SER A 50 -1.16 -9.06 9.88
C SER A 50 -2.17 -7.91 9.95
N LEU A 51 -1.82 -6.71 9.45
CA LEU A 51 -2.73 -5.57 9.43
C LEU A 51 -3.93 -5.81 8.49
N SER A 52 -3.67 -6.40 7.32
CA SER A 52 -4.72 -6.73 6.35
C SER A 52 -5.66 -7.79 6.92
N TYR A 53 -5.10 -8.87 7.46
CA TYR A 53 -5.86 -9.96 8.07
C TYR A 53 -6.70 -9.45 9.24
N ASP A 54 -6.17 -8.59 10.11
CA ASP A 54 -6.92 -8.07 11.25
C ASP A 54 -8.16 -7.27 10.82
N ILE A 55 -8.06 -6.43 9.79
CA ILE A 55 -9.24 -5.73 9.24
C ILE A 55 -10.23 -6.72 8.63
N VAL A 56 -9.76 -7.65 7.79
CA VAL A 56 -10.64 -8.57 7.06
C VAL A 56 -11.31 -9.57 8.00
N ALA A 57 -10.58 -10.06 8.99
CA ALA A 57 -11.03 -11.10 9.89
C ALA A 57 -11.75 -10.55 11.12
N ASN A 58 -11.29 -9.43 11.72
CA ASN A 58 -11.76 -9.00 13.04
C ASN A 58 -12.62 -7.72 13.03
N ALA A 59 -12.64 -6.93 11.94
CA ALA A 59 -13.55 -5.78 11.82
C ALA A 59 -14.97 -6.25 11.49
N HIS A 60 -15.61 -6.89 12.46
CA HIS A 60 -16.93 -7.47 12.32
C HIS A 60 -18.07 -6.47 12.53
N PHE A 61 -19.24 -6.76 11.96
CA PHE A 61 -20.48 -6.06 12.27
C PHE A 61 -21.67 -7.04 12.31
N ALA A 62 -22.86 -6.51 12.58
CA ALA A 62 -24.10 -7.29 12.76
C ALA A 62 -24.01 -8.33 13.89
N TYR A 63 -23.79 -7.84 15.10
CA TYR A 63 -23.64 -8.65 16.31
C TYR A 63 -24.99 -9.21 16.81
N THR A 64 -25.05 -10.50 17.14
CA THR A 64 -26.22 -11.11 17.83
C THR A 64 -26.08 -11.08 19.35
N SER A 65 -24.85 -11.02 19.82
CA SER A 65 -24.43 -10.89 21.21
C SER A 65 -23.19 -9.99 21.25
N PRO A 66 -22.78 -9.45 22.41
CA PRO A 66 -21.62 -8.54 22.50
C PRO A 66 -20.36 -9.07 21.81
N ASP A 67 -20.19 -10.40 21.80
CA ASP A 67 -18.94 -11.04 21.38
C ASP A 67 -19.01 -11.76 20.03
N ILE A 68 -20.18 -11.84 19.39
CA ILE A 68 -20.36 -12.64 18.15
C ILE A 68 -20.82 -11.76 17.01
N GLY A 69 -19.86 -11.32 16.20
CA GLY A 69 -20.08 -10.68 14.90
C GLY A 69 -20.18 -11.72 13.78
N HIS A 70 -21.16 -11.56 12.88
CA HIS A 70 -21.42 -12.54 11.82
C HIS A 70 -20.98 -12.08 10.43
N LYS A 71 -20.69 -10.79 10.27
CA LYS A 71 -20.34 -10.18 8.99
C LYS A 71 -19.00 -9.48 9.10
N ASN A 72 -18.22 -9.48 8.01
CA ASN A 72 -16.96 -8.74 7.91
C ASN A 72 -16.97 -7.82 6.68
N ILE A 73 -15.81 -7.24 6.32
CA ILE A 73 -15.70 -6.32 5.19
C ILE A 73 -16.23 -6.92 3.86
N GLU A 74 -16.10 -8.22 3.65
CA GLU A 74 -16.57 -8.89 2.44
C GLU A 74 -18.10 -8.87 2.31
N ASP A 75 -18.81 -8.83 3.45
CA ASP A 75 -20.26 -8.80 3.54
C ASP A 75 -20.88 -7.40 3.40
N VAL A 76 -20.06 -6.37 3.18
CA VAL A 76 -20.53 -4.99 2.97
C VAL A 76 -21.15 -4.85 1.58
N ASN A 77 -22.48 -4.95 1.48
CA ASN A 77 -23.19 -4.97 0.19
C ASN A 77 -24.17 -3.80 0.02
N SER A 78 -24.20 -2.86 0.98
CA SER A 78 -25.04 -1.67 0.93
C SER A 78 -24.38 -0.48 1.64
N TYR A 79 -24.90 0.73 1.42
CA TYR A 79 -24.43 1.92 2.13
C TYR A 79 -24.61 1.81 3.65
N VAL A 80 -25.70 1.14 4.09
CA VAL A 80 -25.97 0.92 5.52
C VAL A 80 -24.98 -0.09 6.10
N ASP A 81 -24.65 -1.15 5.36
CA ASP A 81 -23.61 -2.10 5.79
C ASP A 81 -22.25 -1.41 5.90
N PHE A 82 -21.91 -0.48 5.00
CA PHE A 82 -20.66 0.28 5.07
C PHE A 82 -20.58 1.10 6.37
N TRP A 83 -21.61 1.87 6.72
CA TRP A 83 -21.63 2.64 7.95
C TRP A 83 -21.63 1.76 9.20
N SER A 84 -22.36 0.64 9.16
CA SER A 84 -22.36 -0.35 10.25
C SER A 84 -20.98 -0.97 10.45
N TRP A 85 -20.32 -1.39 9.37
CA TRP A 85 -18.96 -1.92 9.40
C TRP A 85 -17.95 -0.88 9.89
N LEU A 86 -18.05 0.37 9.43
CA LEU A 86 -17.14 1.44 9.85
C LEU A 86 -17.30 1.77 11.35
N THR A 87 -18.54 1.96 11.82
CA THR A 87 -18.83 2.43 13.18
C THR A 87 -18.76 1.34 14.24
N VAL A 88 -19.15 0.11 13.90
CA VAL A 88 -19.22 -1.02 14.85
C VAL A 88 -18.02 -1.95 14.71
N GLY A 89 -17.46 -2.10 13.50
CA GLY A 89 -16.32 -2.98 13.25
C GLY A 89 -14.98 -2.25 13.28
N LEU A 90 -14.73 -1.44 12.24
CA LEU A 90 -13.39 -0.87 12.01
C LEU A 90 -12.96 0.12 13.09
N VAL A 91 -13.80 1.10 13.41
CA VAL A 91 -13.40 2.17 14.35
C VAL A 91 -13.13 1.65 15.76
N PRO A 92 -13.98 0.79 16.35
CA PRO A 92 -13.68 0.16 17.64
C PRO A 92 -12.40 -0.68 17.61
N LEU A 93 -12.15 -1.42 16.52
CA LEU A 93 -10.91 -2.19 16.34
C LEU A 93 -9.65 -1.30 16.40
N LEU A 94 -9.69 -0.13 15.76
CA LEU A 94 -8.53 0.76 15.65
C LEU A 94 -8.30 1.67 16.87
N ILE A 95 -9.33 1.93 17.66
CA ILE A 95 -9.30 2.87 18.80
C ILE A 95 -9.28 2.15 20.15
N SER A 96 -9.32 0.81 20.17
CA SER A 96 -9.39 0.05 21.43
C SER A 96 -8.33 0.50 22.44
N TYR A 97 -8.82 0.89 23.62
CA TYR A 97 -7.99 1.26 24.77
C TYR A 97 -7.66 0.07 25.67
N ASP A 98 -8.43 -1.01 25.51
CA ASP A 98 -8.40 -2.12 26.44
C ASP A 98 -7.57 -3.25 25.84
N HIS A 99 -6.61 -3.73 26.63
CA HIS A 99 -5.96 -5.00 26.35
C HIS A 99 -6.98 -6.11 26.57
N GLU A 100 -7.24 -6.89 25.53
CA GLU A 100 -8.05 -8.09 25.66
C GLU A 100 -7.42 -9.02 26.70
N LEU A 101 -8.18 -9.32 27.75
CA LEU A 101 -7.83 -10.35 28.71
C LEU A 101 -8.30 -11.69 28.16
N SER A 102 -7.61 -12.77 28.55
CA SER A 102 -8.10 -14.13 28.30
C SER A 102 -9.55 -14.24 28.79
N GLU A 103 -10.42 -14.80 27.94
CA GLU A 103 -11.81 -15.07 28.28
C GLU A 103 -11.93 -15.74 29.65
N GLY A 104 -12.86 -15.27 30.48
CA GLY A 104 -13.12 -15.80 31.82
C GLY A 104 -12.30 -15.18 32.96
N LEU A 105 -11.38 -14.26 32.69
CA LEU A 105 -10.77 -13.44 33.74
C LEU A 105 -11.69 -12.28 34.13
N ASN A 106 -11.80 -12.01 35.44
CA ASN A 106 -12.62 -10.91 35.95
C ASN A 106 -11.85 -9.58 35.80
N ASN A 107 -12.34 -8.70 34.94
CA ASN A 107 -11.69 -7.43 34.59
C ASN A 107 -11.33 -6.55 35.81
N SER A 108 -12.10 -6.65 36.89
CA SER A 108 -11.93 -5.83 38.09
C SER A 108 -10.58 -5.94 38.79
N GLU A 109 -9.85 -7.05 38.67
CA GLU A 109 -8.55 -7.21 39.35
C GLU A 109 -7.35 -6.69 38.53
N LEU A 110 -7.46 -6.58 37.21
CA LEU A 110 -6.35 -6.19 36.32
C LEU A 110 -6.45 -4.75 35.79
N GLU A 111 -7.66 -4.19 35.73
CA GLU A 111 -7.95 -2.84 35.20
C GLU A 111 -7.13 -1.72 35.87
N ALA A 112 -6.69 -1.89 37.12
CA ALA A 112 -5.97 -0.86 37.87
C ALA A 112 -4.46 -0.77 37.57
N LYS A 113 -3.84 -1.77 36.91
CA LYS A 113 -2.37 -1.84 36.77
C LYS A 113 -1.82 -1.68 35.35
N VAL A 114 -2.64 -1.84 34.31
CA VAL A 114 -2.15 -1.98 32.92
C VAL A 114 -2.75 -0.96 31.94
N ARG A 115 -3.61 -0.04 32.40
CA ARG A 115 -4.15 1.02 31.53
C ARG A 115 -3.09 2.08 31.22
N ASP A 116 -2.20 1.78 30.29
CA ASP A 116 -1.56 2.83 29.49
C ASP A 116 -2.64 3.34 28.51
N ASN A 117 -3.33 4.40 28.89
CA ASN A 117 -4.41 5.02 28.10
C ASN A 117 -3.88 5.75 26.85
N SER A 118 -2.79 5.27 26.24
CA SER A 118 -2.29 5.84 25.00
C SER A 118 -3.19 5.37 23.83
N PRO A 119 -4.01 6.25 23.23
CA PRO A 119 -4.83 5.87 22.09
C PRO A 119 -3.95 5.44 20.90
N GLY A 120 -4.53 4.65 20.01
CA GLY A 120 -3.92 4.29 18.75
C GLY A 120 -2.94 3.13 18.82
N VAL A 121 -2.89 2.37 19.91
CA VAL A 121 -2.26 1.04 19.87
C VAL A 121 -3.15 0.13 19.05
N TRP A 122 -2.60 -0.46 17.99
CA TRP A 122 -3.31 -1.39 17.12
C TRP A 122 -2.58 -2.73 17.18
N MET A 123 -3.29 -3.79 17.59
CA MET A 123 -2.69 -5.06 17.98
C MET A 123 -1.61 -4.85 19.08
N GLN A 124 -0.54 -5.64 19.10
CA GLN A 124 0.45 -5.60 20.19
C GLN A 124 1.63 -4.63 19.93
N TYR A 125 2.04 -4.48 18.67
CA TYR A 125 3.32 -3.80 18.32
C TYR A 125 3.15 -2.61 17.38
N ASN A 126 1.93 -2.34 16.92
CA ASN A 126 1.66 -1.28 15.97
C ASN A 126 0.98 -0.10 16.64
N ARG A 127 1.28 1.10 16.16
CA ARG A 127 0.68 2.35 16.61
C ARG A 127 0.20 3.19 15.44
N ILE A 128 -0.96 3.80 15.58
CA ILE A 128 -1.51 4.80 14.68
C ILE A 128 -1.11 6.16 15.27
N PRO A 129 -0.15 6.89 14.66
CA PRO A 129 0.45 8.06 15.31
C PRO A 129 -0.45 9.30 15.36
N LEU A 130 -1.49 9.38 14.52
CA LEU A 130 -2.35 10.57 14.40
C LEU A 130 -3.82 10.21 14.30
N GLY A 131 -4.22 9.57 13.20
CA GLY A 131 -5.63 9.40 12.88
C GLY A 131 -5.83 8.81 11.51
N ILE A 132 -7.08 8.63 11.15
CA ILE A 132 -7.52 7.96 9.93
C ILE A 132 -8.02 9.01 8.95
N ARG A 133 -7.63 8.91 7.68
CA ARG A 133 -8.16 9.76 6.62
C ARG A 133 -9.25 8.99 5.87
N MET A 134 -10.42 9.60 5.71
CA MET A 134 -11.44 9.15 4.78
C MET A 134 -11.51 10.12 3.61
N ALA A 135 -11.50 9.60 2.39
CA ALA A 135 -11.65 10.37 1.16
C ALA A 135 -12.75 9.75 0.29
N GLN A 136 -13.50 10.59 -0.42
CA GLN A 136 -14.57 10.19 -1.31
C GLN A 136 -14.30 10.70 -2.73
N GLU A 137 -14.41 9.82 -3.70
CA GLU A 137 -14.53 10.16 -5.12
C GLU A 137 -16.00 10.15 -5.54
N ARG A 138 -16.41 11.18 -6.27
CA ARG A 138 -17.80 11.37 -6.73
C ARG A 138 -17.82 11.65 -8.23
N TYR A 139 -18.88 11.17 -8.87
CA TYR A 139 -19.18 11.55 -10.24
C TYR A 139 -19.94 12.88 -10.27
N GLU A 140 -19.33 13.91 -10.89
CA GLU A 140 -19.92 15.26 -11.01
C GLU A 140 -20.52 15.54 -12.40
N GLY A 141 -20.50 14.58 -13.32
CA GLY A 141 -21.07 14.74 -14.65
C GLY A 141 -22.60 14.63 -14.66
N GLU A 142 -23.21 15.26 -15.67
CA GLU A 142 -24.59 14.95 -16.05
C GLU A 142 -24.60 13.61 -16.79
N ALA A 143 -25.40 12.67 -16.31
CA ALA A 143 -25.61 11.39 -16.96
C ALA A 143 -27.00 11.34 -17.57
N THR A 144 -27.09 10.90 -18.82
CA THR A 144 -28.36 10.73 -19.53
C THR A 144 -28.74 9.26 -19.56
N CYS A 145 -29.81 8.90 -18.86
CA CYS A 145 -30.42 7.57 -18.92
C CYS A 145 -31.82 7.66 -19.53
N TRP A 146 -32.06 6.89 -20.58
CA TRP A 146 -33.36 6.76 -21.26
C TRP A 146 -34.51 6.14 -20.44
N LEU A 147 -34.22 5.53 -19.29
CA LEU A 147 -35.21 4.82 -18.45
C LEU A 147 -35.47 5.52 -17.10
N GLN A 148 -35.00 6.75 -16.92
CA GLN A 148 -35.13 7.51 -15.66
C GLN A 148 -36.59 7.65 -15.19
N ASP A 149 -37.52 7.92 -16.10
CA ASP A 149 -38.95 8.04 -15.78
C ASP A 149 -39.58 6.72 -15.32
N LEU A 150 -39.08 5.59 -15.82
CA LEU A 150 -39.58 4.26 -15.45
C LEU A 150 -39.13 3.87 -14.04
N TYR A 151 -37.89 4.18 -13.68
CA TYR A 151 -37.30 3.84 -12.38
C TYR A 151 -37.54 4.89 -11.29
N GLY A 152 -37.98 6.10 -11.67
CA GLY A 152 -38.18 7.20 -10.74
C GLY A 152 -36.90 7.64 -10.02
N LYS A 153 -35.73 7.44 -10.66
CA LYS A 153 -34.41 7.74 -10.08
C LYS A 153 -33.57 8.55 -11.05
N ASN A 154 -32.82 9.51 -10.51
CA ASN A 154 -31.87 10.27 -11.31
C ASN A 154 -30.76 9.36 -11.85
N CYS A 155 -30.41 9.56 -13.12
CA CYS A 155 -29.27 8.87 -13.70
C CYS A 155 -27.99 9.39 -13.04
N VAL A 156 -27.21 8.47 -12.50
CA VAL A 156 -25.90 8.79 -11.93
C VAL A 156 -24.86 8.10 -12.78
N GLY A 157 -24.00 8.87 -13.43
CA GLY A 157 -22.97 8.34 -14.35
C GLY A 157 -21.74 7.83 -13.62
N GLY A 158 -20.63 7.67 -14.33
CA GLY A 158 -19.39 7.17 -13.76
C GLY A 158 -19.34 5.66 -13.75
N ILE A 159 -18.80 5.10 -14.83
CA ILE A 159 -18.67 3.66 -15.12
C ILE A 159 -17.27 3.14 -14.80
N ASP A 160 -16.45 3.94 -14.13
CA ASP A 160 -15.01 3.68 -13.95
C ASP A 160 -14.72 2.46 -13.06
N TYR A 161 -15.71 2.02 -12.26
CA TYR A 161 -15.58 0.91 -11.30
C TYR A 161 -16.65 -0.17 -11.48
N ASP A 162 -17.13 -0.39 -12.71
CA ASP A 162 -18.04 -1.51 -13.00
C ASP A 162 -17.34 -2.87 -12.99
N LEU A 163 -16.02 -2.87 -13.13
CA LEU A 163 -15.17 -4.04 -12.95
C LEU A 163 -14.34 -3.89 -11.67
N GLU A 164 -13.88 -5.02 -11.16
CA GLU A 164 -12.92 -5.05 -10.07
C GLU A 164 -11.67 -4.24 -10.47
N PRO A 165 -11.31 -3.18 -9.72
CA PRO A 165 -10.20 -2.33 -10.09
C PRO A 165 -8.86 -3.04 -9.89
N GLU A 166 -7.93 -2.80 -10.80
CA GLU A 166 -6.55 -3.27 -10.65
C GLU A 166 -5.84 -2.55 -9.49
N LEU A 167 -4.95 -3.27 -8.78
CA LEU A 167 -4.22 -2.77 -7.60
C LEU A 167 -3.57 -1.38 -7.78
N PRO A 168 -2.89 -1.04 -8.89
CA PRO A 168 -2.27 0.27 -9.02
C PRO A 168 -3.29 1.42 -9.04
N GLY A 169 -4.47 1.18 -9.64
CA GLY A 169 -5.57 2.15 -9.67
C GLY A 169 -6.40 2.18 -8.38
N SER A 170 -6.31 1.13 -7.56
CA SER A 170 -7.04 1.04 -6.30
C SER A 170 -6.40 1.88 -5.19
N LEU A 171 -5.08 2.07 -5.22
CA LEU A 171 -4.31 2.69 -4.13
C LEU A 171 -4.54 4.19 -3.90
N SER A 172 -4.94 4.95 -4.92
CA SER A 172 -5.11 6.40 -4.80
C SER A 172 -6.46 6.86 -5.33
N THR A 173 -7.09 7.76 -4.60
CA THR A 173 -8.23 8.55 -5.08
C THR A 173 -7.71 9.65 -6.01
N THR A 174 -8.20 9.72 -7.24
CA THR A 174 -7.66 10.65 -8.25
C THR A 174 -8.20 12.06 -8.04
N ASN A 175 -9.46 12.17 -7.60
CA ASN A 175 -10.15 13.45 -7.40
C ASN A 175 -11.00 13.44 -6.12
N PRO A 176 -10.38 13.55 -4.93
CA PRO A 176 -11.11 13.49 -3.67
C PRO A 176 -11.97 14.75 -3.48
N GLN A 177 -13.29 14.59 -3.52
CA GLN A 177 -14.26 15.69 -3.38
C GLN A 177 -14.63 15.95 -1.91
N ARG A 178 -14.73 14.89 -1.10
CA ARG A 178 -14.97 15.00 0.34
C ARG A 178 -13.87 14.29 1.10
N VAL A 179 -13.20 15.01 1.99
CA VAL A 179 -12.12 14.48 2.83
C VAL A 179 -12.41 14.78 4.29
N THR A 180 -12.38 13.74 5.11
CA THR A 180 -12.62 13.80 6.55
C THR A 180 -11.46 13.13 7.28
N TRP A 181 -10.93 13.81 8.29
CA TRP A 181 -9.93 13.22 9.20
C TRP A 181 -10.59 12.82 10.52
N LEU A 182 -10.29 11.62 10.99
CA LEU A 182 -10.69 11.08 12.30
C LEU A 182 -9.43 11.04 13.17
N TYR A 183 -9.22 12.08 13.99
CA TYR A 183 -8.01 12.19 14.81
C TYR A 183 -8.18 11.40 16.11
N LEU A 184 -7.16 10.60 16.46
CA LEU A 184 -7.16 9.80 17.70
C LEU A 184 -7.08 10.66 18.96
N SER A 185 -6.60 11.89 18.87
CA SER A 185 -6.68 12.87 19.95
C SER A 185 -8.13 13.19 20.34
N GLU A 186 -9.07 12.98 19.43
CA GLU A 186 -10.50 13.26 19.56
C GLU A 186 -11.31 11.95 19.55
N ALA A 187 -10.73 10.85 20.07
CA ALA A 187 -11.32 9.51 19.99
C ALA A 187 -12.79 9.43 20.45
N ASN A 188 -13.15 10.14 21.51
CA ASN A 188 -14.52 10.20 22.01
C ASN A 188 -15.51 10.87 21.04
N ASP A 189 -15.01 11.75 20.17
CA ASP A 189 -15.81 12.51 19.21
C ASP A 189 -15.88 11.83 17.83
N ILE A 190 -15.09 10.77 17.59
CA ILE A 190 -15.07 10.05 16.31
C ILE A 190 -16.44 9.43 16.00
N LEU A 191 -17.06 8.70 16.92
CA LEU A 191 -18.36 8.06 16.68
C LEU A 191 -19.49 9.09 16.43
N PRO A 192 -19.67 10.14 17.27
CA PRO A 192 -20.61 11.22 16.97
C PRO A 192 -20.40 11.85 15.59
N LYS A 193 -19.13 12.11 15.22
CA LYS A 193 -18.78 12.66 13.91
C LYS A 193 -19.20 11.74 12.77
N LEU A 194 -19.00 10.43 12.89
CA LEU A 194 -19.44 9.46 11.89
C LEU A 194 -20.96 9.43 11.74
N TYR A 195 -21.72 9.50 12.84
CA TYR A 195 -23.18 9.61 12.76
C TYR A 195 -23.64 10.90 12.06
N THR A 196 -22.96 12.02 12.27
CA THR A 196 -23.23 13.26 11.54
C THR A 196 -22.97 13.07 10.04
N LEU A 197 -21.86 12.45 9.66
CA LEU A 197 -21.56 12.18 8.24
C LEU A 197 -22.59 11.24 7.59
N GLU A 198 -23.06 10.23 8.31
CA GLU A 198 -24.13 9.36 7.84
C GLU A 198 -25.44 10.15 7.63
N GLN A 199 -25.83 10.98 8.60
CA GLN A 199 -27.04 11.81 8.51
C GLN A 199 -26.97 12.85 7.38
N GLU A 200 -25.79 13.39 7.11
CA GLU A 200 -25.56 14.35 6.03
C GLU A 200 -25.49 13.70 4.63
N ASN A 201 -25.71 12.38 4.54
CA ASN A 201 -25.52 11.60 3.31
C ASN A 201 -24.12 11.86 2.72
N TRP A 202 -23.09 11.76 3.58
CA TRP A 202 -21.71 11.86 3.12
C TRP A 202 -21.44 10.83 2.02
N LEU A 203 -21.93 9.60 2.21
CA LEU A 203 -22.02 8.54 1.22
C LEU A 203 -23.39 8.55 0.55
N ASP A 204 -23.42 8.76 -0.77
CA ASP A 204 -24.64 8.81 -1.58
C ASP A 204 -24.50 8.10 -2.93
N GLU A 205 -25.57 8.12 -3.74
CA GLU A 205 -25.61 7.49 -5.07
C GLU A 205 -24.52 8.04 -6.02
N HIS A 206 -23.99 9.25 -5.81
CA HIS A 206 -22.93 9.83 -6.63
C HIS A 206 -21.53 9.32 -6.30
N THR A 207 -21.39 8.60 -5.17
CA THR A 207 -20.11 8.03 -4.75
C THR A 207 -19.66 6.96 -5.72
N GLN A 208 -18.42 7.08 -6.18
CA GLN A 208 -17.75 6.07 -7.01
C GLN A 208 -16.74 5.26 -6.19
N LYS A 209 -16.00 5.94 -5.29
CA LYS A 209 -14.97 5.33 -4.46
C LYS A 209 -14.95 5.96 -3.08
N ILE A 210 -14.71 5.14 -2.06
CA ILE A 210 -14.30 5.60 -0.73
C ILE A 210 -12.92 4.99 -0.46
N GLU A 211 -12.01 5.82 0.00
CA GLU A 211 -10.68 5.43 0.44
C GLU A 211 -10.53 5.77 1.92
N ILE A 212 -10.16 4.78 2.73
CA ILE A 212 -9.80 4.95 4.13
C ILE A 212 -8.31 4.66 4.26
N ALA A 213 -7.52 5.68 4.57
CA ALA A 213 -6.07 5.57 4.73
C ALA A 213 -5.70 5.62 6.22
N ILE A 214 -5.10 4.54 6.71
CA ILE A 214 -4.73 4.35 8.11
C ILE A 214 -3.20 4.30 8.20
N PRO A 215 -2.54 5.37 8.66
CA PRO A 215 -1.09 5.36 8.87
C PRO A 215 -0.78 4.56 10.13
N VAL A 216 0.13 3.60 9.99
CA VAL A 216 0.56 2.69 11.06
C VAL A 216 2.08 2.75 11.15
N TYR A 217 2.58 2.73 12.38
CA TYR A 217 4.00 2.58 12.68
C TYR A 217 4.20 1.31 13.51
N SER A 218 4.99 0.38 12.98
CA SER A 218 5.42 -0.81 13.70
C SER A 218 6.75 -0.54 14.38
N GLY A 219 6.73 -0.41 15.70
CA GLY A 219 7.93 -0.09 16.48
C GLY A 219 8.96 -1.23 16.51
N GLU A 220 8.48 -2.48 16.44
CA GLU A 220 9.34 -3.68 16.47
C GLU A 220 10.20 -3.80 15.20
N PHE A 221 9.60 -3.52 14.04
CA PHE A 221 10.27 -3.64 12.74
C PHE A 221 10.83 -2.31 12.21
N GLY A 222 10.53 -1.17 12.85
CA GLY A 222 10.91 0.16 12.37
C GLY A 222 10.30 0.47 11.00
N ARG A 223 8.99 0.22 10.86
CA ARG A 223 8.26 0.31 9.58
C ARG A 223 7.10 1.26 9.67
N HIS A 224 6.96 2.10 8.65
CA HIS A 224 5.76 2.88 8.41
C HIS A 224 4.92 2.14 7.37
N THR A 225 3.70 1.74 7.75
CA THR A 225 2.76 1.07 6.86
C THR A 225 1.53 1.93 6.70
N LEU A 226 1.16 2.24 5.47
CA LEU A 226 -0.09 2.92 5.15
C LEU A 226 -1.08 1.89 4.63
N VAL A 227 -2.12 1.63 5.42
CA VAL A 227 -3.18 0.68 5.07
C VAL A 227 -4.30 1.43 4.35
N TYR A 228 -4.56 1.05 3.11
CA TYR A 228 -5.69 1.56 2.34
C TYR A 228 -6.84 0.57 2.38
N VAL A 229 -7.99 0.98 2.89
CA VAL A 229 -9.26 0.25 2.73
C VAL A 229 -10.09 0.99 1.70
N ASN A 230 -10.31 0.36 0.56
CA ASN A 230 -11.05 0.94 -0.56
C ASN A 230 -12.39 0.24 -0.75
N PHE A 231 -13.43 1.04 -0.99
CA PHE A 231 -14.73 0.57 -1.45
C PHE A 231 -15.03 1.22 -2.79
N PHE A 232 -15.34 0.42 -3.80
CA PHE A 232 -15.71 0.89 -5.13
C PHE A 232 -17.15 0.53 -5.43
N PHE A 233 -17.95 1.53 -5.76
CA PHE A 233 -19.39 1.41 -5.94
C PHE A 233 -19.69 1.26 -7.42
N SER A 234 -19.91 0.03 -7.87
CA SER A 234 -20.34 -0.24 -9.26
C SER A 234 -21.77 0.23 -9.48
N ARG A 235 -22.06 0.69 -10.70
CA ARG A 235 -23.43 1.00 -11.13
C ARG A 235 -24.30 -0.24 -11.28
N GLY A 236 -23.68 -1.43 -11.35
CA GLY A 236 -24.36 -2.72 -11.27
C GLY A 236 -24.89 -3.08 -9.86
N GLY A 237 -24.59 -2.27 -8.84
CA GLY A 237 -25.03 -2.48 -7.46
C GLY A 237 -24.11 -3.36 -6.61
N TYR A 238 -23.01 -3.86 -7.19
CA TYR A 238 -21.96 -4.53 -6.44
C TYR A 238 -21.00 -3.51 -5.82
N ILE A 239 -20.46 -3.83 -4.64
CA ILE A 239 -19.43 -3.01 -3.98
C ILE A 239 -18.15 -3.85 -3.96
N TRP A 240 -17.14 -3.43 -4.70
CA TRP A 240 -15.80 -4.01 -4.62
C TRP A 240 -15.09 -3.50 -3.38
N LYS A 241 -14.39 -4.38 -2.67
CA LYS A 241 -13.63 -4.03 -1.47
C LYS A 241 -12.19 -4.44 -1.66
N GLY A 242 -11.27 -3.69 -1.08
CA GLY A 242 -9.86 -4.07 -1.07
C GLY A 242 -9.12 -3.45 0.11
N VAL A 243 -8.38 -4.29 0.82
CA VAL A 243 -7.44 -3.86 1.86
C VAL A 243 -6.03 -4.01 1.29
N THR A 244 -5.33 -2.89 1.10
CA THR A 244 -3.99 -2.87 0.51
C THR A 244 -3.05 -2.11 1.43
N PRO A 245 -2.26 -2.81 2.24
CA PRO A 245 -1.19 -2.20 3.01
C PRO A 245 0.01 -1.89 2.11
N THR A 246 0.72 -0.80 2.42
CA THR A 246 1.94 -0.40 1.72
C THR A 246 2.97 0.07 2.75
N SER A 247 4.14 -0.58 2.80
CA SER A 247 5.13 -0.31 3.84
C SER A 247 6.41 0.33 3.32
N ALA A 248 7.00 1.17 4.14
CA ALA A 248 8.30 1.77 3.95
C ALA A 248 9.14 1.58 5.23
N ALA A 249 10.45 1.34 5.06
CA ALA A 249 11.38 1.34 6.18
C ALA A 249 11.52 2.76 6.75
N GLU A 250 11.59 2.89 8.07
CA GLU A 250 12.00 4.14 8.74
C GLU A 250 13.42 4.52 8.33
N THR A 251 14.32 3.53 8.28
CA THR A 251 15.71 3.72 7.88
C THR A 251 16.08 2.77 6.73
N TRP A 252 16.67 3.33 5.68
CA TRP A 252 17.15 2.53 4.53
C TRP A 252 18.46 1.79 4.84
N MET A 253 19.19 2.24 5.86
CA MET A 253 20.54 1.78 6.15
C MET A 253 20.64 1.29 7.60
N VAL A 254 20.23 0.05 7.82
CA VAL A 254 20.26 -0.54 9.18
C VAL A 254 21.66 -1.02 9.55
N SER A 255 22.47 -1.41 8.56
CA SER A 255 23.83 -1.94 8.77
C SER A 255 24.83 -1.28 7.84
N TRP A 256 26.09 -1.17 8.28
CA TRP A 256 27.21 -0.71 7.46
C TRP A 256 27.41 -1.55 6.20
N ALA A 257 27.00 -2.83 6.24
CA ALA A 257 27.07 -3.74 5.11
C ALA A 257 26.23 -3.27 3.92
N ASN A 258 25.07 -2.63 4.16
CA ASN A 258 24.22 -2.09 3.10
C ASN A 258 24.97 -1.02 2.29
N TYR A 259 25.67 -0.11 2.97
CA TYR A 259 26.52 0.88 2.30
C TYR A 259 27.62 0.24 1.46
N PHE A 260 28.23 -0.84 1.95
CA PHE A 260 29.28 -1.53 1.20
C PHE A 260 28.72 -2.12 -0.11
N PHE A 261 27.58 -2.80 -0.06
CA PHE A 261 26.96 -3.37 -1.26
C PHE A 261 26.53 -2.28 -2.25
N ASP A 262 25.95 -1.19 -1.77
CA ASP A 262 25.57 -0.04 -2.59
C ASP A 262 26.78 0.59 -3.28
N ILE A 263 27.87 0.83 -2.54
CA ILE A 263 29.10 1.42 -3.11
C ILE A 263 29.70 0.49 -4.17
N VAL A 264 29.81 -0.81 -3.89
CA VAL A 264 30.36 -1.77 -4.85
C VAL A 264 29.51 -1.80 -6.11
N TRP A 265 28.18 -1.87 -5.97
CA TRP A 265 27.27 -1.90 -7.11
C TRP A 265 27.32 -0.61 -7.94
N VAL A 266 27.31 0.57 -7.29
CA VAL A 266 27.43 1.87 -7.97
C VAL A 266 28.78 1.99 -8.69
N LEU A 267 29.88 1.55 -8.06
CA LEU A 267 31.20 1.57 -8.71
C LEU A 267 31.24 0.65 -9.93
N SER A 268 30.61 -0.54 -9.88
CA SER A 268 30.48 -1.42 -11.03
C SER A 268 29.65 -0.80 -12.16
N LEU A 269 28.55 -0.10 -11.84
CA LEU A 269 27.77 0.65 -12.84
C LEU A 269 28.58 1.78 -13.47
N LEU A 270 29.27 2.58 -12.66
CA LEU A 270 30.12 3.67 -13.15
C LEU A 270 31.26 3.15 -14.02
N PHE A 271 31.81 1.98 -13.70
CA PHE A 271 32.81 1.32 -14.53
C PHE A 271 32.25 0.97 -15.92
N ILE A 272 31.06 0.36 -15.99
CA ILE A 272 30.39 0.02 -17.26
C ILE A 272 30.08 1.29 -18.06
N VAL A 273 29.49 2.31 -17.44
CA VAL A 273 29.19 3.57 -18.12
C VAL A 273 30.47 4.19 -18.68
N LYS A 274 31.57 4.17 -17.91
CA LYS A 274 32.86 4.68 -18.36
C LYS A 274 33.40 3.90 -19.56
N THR A 275 33.38 2.57 -19.53
CA THR A 275 33.89 1.75 -20.65
C THR A 275 33.07 1.97 -21.92
N GLU A 276 31.73 1.96 -21.81
CA GLU A 276 30.83 2.21 -22.95
C GLU A 276 31.03 3.61 -23.55
N VAL A 277 31.23 4.63 -22.72
CA VAL A 277 31.51 5.99 -23.19
C VAL A 277 32.86 6.09 -23.90
N LEU A 278 33.89 5.37 -23.43
CA LEU A 278 35.21 5.33 -24.08
C LEU A 278 35.15 4.60 -25.42
N ASP A 279 34.39 3.52 -25.51
CA ASP A 279 34.19 2.75 -26.73
C ASP A 279 33.40 3.57 -27.75
N LEU A 280 32.31 4.24 -27.32
CA LEU A 280 31.54 5.15 -28.15
C LEU A 280 32.40 6.31 -28.66
N ARG A 281 33.23 6.91 -27.80
CA ARG A 281 34.16 7.98 -28.21
C ARG A 281 35.17 7.48 -29.24
N SER A 282 35.66 6.27 -29.08
CA SER A 282 36.61 5.64 -30.02
C SER A 282 35.96 5.33 -31.36
N ALA A 283 34.74 4.79 -31.35
CA ALA A 283 33.94 4.54 -32.55
C ALA A 283 33.62 5.83 -33.32
N VAL A 284 33.21 6.89 -32.62
CA VAL A 284 32.96 8.22 -33.21
C VAL A 284 34.23 8.80 -33.83
N LYS A 285 35.40 8.63 -33.18
CA LYS A 285 36.68 9.12 -33.71
C LYS A 285 37.09 8.38 -35.00
N LEU A 286 36.81 7.08 -35.11
CA LEU A 286 37.19 6.25 -36.25
C LEU A 286 36.24 6.36 -37.43
N HIS A 287 34.93 6.37 -37.17
CA HIS A 287 33.89 6.26 -38.21
C HIS A 287 33.05 7.54 -38.37
N GLY A 288 33.29 8.57 -37.55
CA GLY A 288 32.43 9.75 -37.46
C GLY A 288 31.04 9.43 -36.91
N LEU A 289 30.12 10.40 -36.98
CA LEU A 289 28.72 10.21 -36.56
C LEU A 289 27.96 9.17 -37.38
N ARG A 290 28.49 8.76 -38.55
CA ARG A 290 27.89 7.70 -39.37
C ARG A 290 28.09 6.30 -38.79
N GLY A 291 29.05 6.11 -37.89
CA GLY A 291 29.27 4.84 -37.18
C GLY A 291 28.36 4.60 -35.97
N LEU A 292 27.46 5.55 -35.65
CA LEU A 292 26.47 5.43 -34.57
C LEU A 292 25.10 4.92 -35.06
N LYS A 293 24.92 4.74 -36.37
CA LYS A 293 23.72 4.14 -36.96
C LYS A 293 23.92 2.64 -37.14
#